data_AF-D5DEW5-F1
#
_entry.id   AF-D5DEW5-F1
#
_cell.length_a   1.000
_cell.length_b   1.000
_cell.length_c   1.000
_cell.angle_alpha   90.00
_cell.angle_beta   90.00
_cell.angle_gamma   90.00
#
_symmetry.space_group_name_H-M   'P 1'
#
loop_
_entity.id
_entity.type
_entity.pdbx_description
1 polymer ?
#
loop_
_entity_poly.entity_id
_entity_poly.type
_entity_poly.pdbx_seq_one_letter_code
_entity_poly.pdbx_strand_id
1 'polypeptide(L)' 'MPVILEENAYDVWMDSKMNDIEYLKSLLIPFPAQKMKSYPVSTIVNSPKNDVAECLFPINSL' A
#
# COMPACT_ATOMS: atom_id res chain seq x y z
N MET A 1 -7.08 5.01 3.26
CA MET A 1 -6.64 3.92 2.36
C MET A 1 -5.86 4.57 1.24
N PRO A 2 -4.61 4.15 0.98
CA PRO A 2 -3.85 4.67 -0.15
C PRO A 2 -4.45 4.22 -1.49
N VAL A 3 -4.12 4.90 -2.57
CA VAL A 3 -4.31 4.39 -3.93
C VAL A 3 -3.21 3.37 -4.19
N ILE A 4 -3.59 2.10 -4.40
CA ILE A 4 -2.66 1.03 -4.76
C ILE A 4 -2.92 0.72 -6.23
N LEU A 5 -1.88 0.89 -7.05
CA LEU A 5 -1.95 0.63 -8.49
C LEU A 5 -1.80 -0.87 -8.76
N GLU A 6 -2.44 -1.34 -9.82
CA GLU A 6 -2.13 -2.66 -10.39
C GLU A 6 -0.77 -2.58 -11.09
N GLU A 7 -0.04 -3.70 -11.13
CA GLU A 7 1.34 -3.75 -11.64
C GLU A 7 1.48 -3.23 -13.08
N ASN A 8 0.46 -3.46 -13.91
CA ASN A 8 0.42 -2.99 -15.30
C ASN A 8 0.32 -1.47 -15.46
N ALA A 9 0.01 -0.73 -14.40
CA ALA A 9 -0.10 0.71 -14.40
C ALA A 9 1.18 1.41 -13.90
N TYR A 10 2.18 0.66 -13.41
CA TYR A 10 3.39 1.22 -12.83
C TYR A 10 4.19 2.04 -13.83
N ASP A 11 4.40 1.51 -15.04
CA ASP A 11 5.19 2.20 -16.07
C ASP A 11 4.56 3.54 -16.45
N VAL A 12 3.23 3.57 -16.62
CA VAL A 12 2.51 4.80 -16.97
C VAL A 12 2.49 5.80 -15.82
N TRP A 13 2.44 5.31 -14.57
CA TRP A 13 2.49 6.18 -13.39
C TRP A 13 3.89 6.81 -13.18
N MET A 14 4.96 6.10 -13.53
CA MET A 14 6.33 6.57 -13.37
C MET A 14 6.87 7.36 -14.57
N ASP A 15 6.15 7.36 -15.70
CA ASP A 15 6.56 8.11 -16.89
C ASP A 15 6.33 9.62 -16.70
N SER A 16 7.44 10.37 -16.59
CA SER A 16 7.42 11.84 -16.47
C SER A 16 6.90 12.56 -17.72
N LYS A 17 6.78 11.87 -18.85
CA LYS A 17 6.19 12.40 -20.09
C LYS A 17 4.68 12.14 -20.18
N MET A 18 4.11 11.35 -19.28
CA MET A 18 2.69 11.08 -19.24
C MET A 18 1.92 12.32 -18.75
N ASN A 19 1.19 12.97 -19.66
CA ASN A 19 0.48 14.22 -19.39
C ASN A 19 -1.05 14.10 -19.54
N ASP A 20 -1.57 12.89 -19.80
CA ASP A 20 -3.01 12.66 -19.86
C ASP A 20 -3.58 12.55 -18.44
N ILE A 21 -4.05 13.70 -17.93
CA ILE A 21 -4.61 13.86 -16.59
C ILE A 21 -5.86 12.99 -16.41
N GLU A 22 -6.71 12.87 -17.41
CA GLU A 22 -7.97 12.11 -17.28
C GLU A 22 -7.70 10.61 -17.20
N TYR A 23 -6.74 10.11 -17.98
CA TYR A 23 -6.25 8.75 -17.81
C TYR A 23 -5.64 8.53 -16.42
N LEU A 24 -4.75 9.42 -15.95
CA LEU A 24 -4.13 9.29 -14.63
C LEU A 24 -5.17 9.29 -13.49
N LYS A 25 -6.20 10.13 -13.58
CA LYS A 25 -7.32 10.14 -12.62
C LYS A 25 -8.08 8.82 -12.60
N SER A 26 -8.22 8.17 -13.76
CA SER A 26 -8.92 6.87 -13.86
C SER A 26 -8.22 5.75 -13.08
N LEU A 27 -6.91 5.89 -12.81
CA LEU A 27 -6.14 4.96 -11.99
C LEU A 27 -6.38 5.16 -10.48
N LEU A 28 -6.93 6.29 -10.06
CA LEU A 28 -7.09 6.67 -8.64
C LEU A 28 -8.36 6.07 -8.03
N ILE A 29 -8.48 4.75 -8.10
CA ILE A 29 -9.62 4.00 -7.56
C ILE A 29 -9.21 3.17 -6.32
N PRO A 30 -10.16 2.83 -5.44
CA PRO A 30 -9.90 1.92 -4.33
C PRO A 30 -9.43 0.55 -4.84
N PHE A 31 -8.36 0.03 -4.25
CA PHE A 31 -7.87 -1.31 -4.58
C PHE A 31 -8.84 -2.39 -4.07
N PRO A 32 -9.05 -3.50 -4.82
CA PRO A 32 -9.97 -4.55 -4.41
C PRO A 32 -9.62 -5.15 -3.04
N ALA A 33 -10.52 -5.02 -2.07
CA ALA A 33 -10.30 -5.50 -0.70
C ALA A 33 -10.03 -7.01 -0.63
N GLN A 34 -10.57 -7.80 -1.57
CA GLN A 34 -10.37 -9.25 -1.65
C GLN A 34 -8.93 -9.63 -2.05
N LYS A 35 -8.19 -8.71 -2.67
CA LYS A 35 -6.76 -8.87 -2.96
C LYS A 35 -5.87 -8.43 -1.79
N MET A 36 -6.46 -7.98 -0.68
CA MET A 36 -5.75 -7.51 0.50
C MET A 36 -5.95 -8.45 1.69
N LYS A 37 -4.95 -8.53 2.56
CA LYS A 37 -5.05 -9.19 3.86
C LYS A 37 -4.57 -8.23 4.94
N SER A 38 -5.26 -8.22 6.08
CA SER A 38 -4.86 -7.50 7.28
C SER A 38 -4.88 -8.41 8.50
N TYR A 39 -4.09 -8.06 9.50
CA TYR A 39 -4.02 -8.77 10.77
C TYR A 39 -3.56 -7.79 11.87
N PRO A 40 -3.94 -8.02 13.14
CA PRO A 40 -3.53 -7.17 14.24
C PRO A 40 -2.05 -7.37 14.58
N VAL A 41 -1.32 -6.26 14.79
CA VAL A 41 0.09 -6.23 15.19
C VAL A 41 0.26 -5.53 16.53
N SER A 42 1.40 -5.75 17.19
CA SER A 42 1.70 -5.18 18.50
C SER A 42 1.73 -3.64 18.47
N THR A 43 1.39 -3.00 19.59
CA THR A 43 1.46 -1.54 19.75
C THR A 43 2.88 -0.99 19.75
N ILE A 44 3.90 -1.87 19.74
CA ILE A 44 5.31 -1.49 19.58
C ILE A 44 5.53 -0.62 18.32
N VAL A 45 4.77 -0.85 17.25
CA VAL A 45 4.85 -0.09 15.99
C VAL A 45 4.47 1.39 16.15
N ASN A 46 3.78 1.77 17.23
CA ASN A 46 3.33 3.15 17.45
C ASN A 46 4.49 4.12 17.71
N SER A 47 5.70 3.63 18.05
CA SER A 47 6.88 4.46 18.19
C SER A 47 7.79 4.32 16.97
N PRO A 48 8.11 5.41 16.25
CA PRO A 48 9.02 5.36 15.10
C PRO A 48 10.47 5.02 15.47
N LYS A 49 10.79 4.94 16.77
CA LYS A 49 12.11 4.48 17.26
C LYS A 49 12.28 2.96 17.16
N ASN A 50 11.18 2.22 17.01
CA ASN A 50 11.18 0.76 16.96
C ASN A 50 11.25 0.30 15.51
N ASP A 51 12.46 0.13 14.99
CA ASP A 51 12.72 -0.45 13.67
C ASP A 51 13.16 -1.92 13.84
N VAL A 52 12.20 -2.76 14.19
CA VAL A 52 12.40 -4.18 14.51
C VAL A 52 11.31 -5.03 13.86
N ALA A 53 11.58 -6.31 13.59
CA ALA A 53 10.68 -7.19 12.85
C ALA A 53 9.31 -7.38 13.54
N GLU A 54 9.29 -7.29 14.87
CA GLU A 54 8.12 -7.41 15.73
C GLU A 54 7.03 -6.37 15.43
N CYS A 55 7.38 -5.24 14.79
CA CYS A 55 6.42 -4.25 14.30
C CYS A 55 5.46 -4.82 13.25
N LEU A 56 5.85 -5.89 12.53
CA LEU A 56 5.08 -6.51 11.46
C LEU A 56 4.48 -7.86 11.86
N PHE A 57 4.83 -8.43 13.01
CA PHE A 57 4.34 -9.76 13.38
C PHE A 57 2.89 -9.72 13.91
N PRO A 58 2.04 -10.69 13.53
CA PRO A 58 0.71 -10.80 14.11
C PRO A 58 0.79 -11.07 15.62
N ILE A 59 -0.03 -10.40 16.44
CA ILE A 59 -0.03 -10.53 17.92
C ILE A 59 -0.21 -11.98 18.41
N ASN A 60 -0.81 -12.86 17.59
CA ASN A 60 -1.14 -14.24 17.95
C ASN A 60 -0.30 -15.30 17.20
N SER A 61 0.84 -14.93 16.60
CA SER A 61 1.74 -15.94 16.00
C SER A 61 2.60 -16.55 17.10
N LEU A 62 2.29 -17.81 17.47
CA LEU A 62 3.07 -18.63 18.40
C LEU A 62 4.41 -19.06 17.79
#